data_AF-A0A942I3I3-F1
#
_entry.id   AF-A0A942I3I3-F1
#
_cell.length_a   1.000
_cell.length_b   1.000
_cell.length_c   1.000
_cell.angle_alpha   90.00
_cell.angle_beta   90.00
_cell.angle_gamma   90.00
#
_symmetry.space_group_name_H-M   'P 1'
#
loop_
_entity.id
_entity.type
_entity.pdbx_description
1 polymer ?
#
loop_
_entity_poly.entity_id
_entity_poly.type
_entity_poly.pdbx_seq_one_letter_code
_entity_poly.pdbx_strand_id
1 'polypeptide(L)' 'MKTKSLTNRRGQVVVEYVLLLVIAVAVAALITKELVRRDPDSPGVLIKKWDDILKEIGSDLPDKSN' A
#
# COMPACT_ATOMS: atom_id res chain seq x y z
N MET A 1 10.81 11.92 -44.52
CA MET A 1 11.66 11.77 -43.31
C MET A 1 11.45 13.00 -42.43
N LYS A 2 10.52 12.93 -41.45
CA LYS A 2 10.22 14.08 -40.57
C LYS A 2 11.26 14.15 -39.45
N THR A 3 12.09 15.18 -39.47
CA THR A 3 13.03 15.50 -38.40
C THR A 3 12.23 15.96 -37.17
N LYS A 4 12.25 15.17 -36.09
CA LYS A 4 11.68 15.55 -34.79
C LYS A 4 12.42 16.79 -34.28
N SER A 5 11.71 17.93 -34.25
CA SER A 5 12.17 19.20 -33.67
C SER A 5 12.67 18.98 -32.23
N LEU A 6 13.90 19.40 -31.94
CA LEU A 6 14.63 19.15 -30.69
C LEU A 6 14.27 20.14 -29.56
N THR A 7 13.35 21.09 -29.79
CA THR A 7 13.18 22.28 -28.94
C THR A 7 12.19 22.11 -27.77
N ASN A 8 11.43 21.01 -27.70
CA ASN A 8 10.36 20.85 -26.68
C ASN A 8 10.61 19.79 -25.60
N ARG A 9 11.88 19.46 -25.31
CA ARG A 9 12.24 18.39 -24.35
C ARG A 9 11.98 18.74 -22.88
N ARG A 10 12.08 20.01 -22.49
CA ARG A 10 11.95 20.42 -21.08
C ARG A 10 10.52 20.23 -20.53
N GLY A 11 9.50 20.57 -21.33
CA GLY A 11 8.10 20.36 -20.96
C GLY A 11 7.73 18.88 -20.93
N GLN A 12 8.24 18.09 -21.87
CA GLN A 12 8.00 16.64 -21.92
C GLN A 12 8.56 15.93 -20.68
N VAL A 13 9.77 16.29 -20.24
CA VAL A 13 10.41 15.70 -19.05
C VAL A 13 9.56 15.91 -17.80
N VAL A 14 9.00 17.11 -17.60
CA VAL A 14 8.12 17.40 -16.46
C VAL A 14 6.86 16.54 -16.50
N VAL A 15 6.25 16.39 -17.68
CA VAL A 15 5.07 15.55 -17.86
C VAL A 15 5.38 14.07 -17.56
N GLU A 16 6.54 13.57 -17.99
CA GLU A 16 6.98 12.20 -17.71
C GLU A 16 7.14 11.96 -16.20
N TYR A 17 7.77 12.88 -15.47
CA TYR A 17 7.91 12.75 -14.02
C TYR A 17 6.56 12.80 -13.29
N VAL A 18 5.65 13.66 -13.73
CA VAL A 18 4.30 13.73 -13.14
C VAL A 18 3.53 12.43 -13.44
N LEU A 19 3.65 11.87 -14.63
CA LEU A 19 3.03 10.59 -14.98
C LEU A 19 3.56 9.45 -14.10
N LEU A 20 4.89 9.36 -13.94
CA LEU A 20 5.52 8.37 -13.06
C LEU A 20 5.10 8.56 -11.60
N LEU A 21 4.99 9.80 -11.13
CA LEU A 21 4.52 10.12 -9.78
C LEU A 21 3.08 9.69 -9.56
N VAL A 22 2.18 9.95 -10.52
CA VAL A 22 0.77 9.53 -10.44
C VAL A 22 0.66 8.01 -10.38
N ILE A 23 1.45 7.29 -11.20
CA ILE A 23 1.48 5.83 -11.16
C ILE A 23 1.99 5.33 -9.80
N ALA A 24 3.06 5.92 -9.26
CA ALA A 24 3.60 5.55 -7.96
C ALA A 24 2.57 5.75 -6.83
N VAL A 25 1.87 6.89 -6.83
CA VAL A 25 0.82 7.19 -5.86
C VAL A 25 -0.37 6.23 -6.00
N ALA A 26 -0.78 5.91 -7.23
CA ALA A 26 -1.85 4.96 -7.48
C ALA A 26 -1.52 3.56 -6.94
N VAL A 27 -0.29 3.08 -7.17
CA VAL A 27 0.18 1.79 -6.62
C VAL A 27 0.22 1.83 -5.09
N ALA A 28 0.73 2.90 -4.49
CA ALA A 28 0.74 3.06 -3.03
C ALA A 28 -0.67 3.06 -2.44
N ALA A 29 -1.64 3.69 -3.11
CA ALA A 29 -3.03 3.71 -2.69
C ALA A 29 -3.67 2.30 -2.72
N LEU A 30 -3.40 1.52 -3.77
CA LEU A 30 -3.89 0.13 -3.87
C LEU A 30 -3.32 -0.76 -2.75
N ILE A 31 -2.01 -0.66 -2.50
CA ILE A 31 -1.36 -1.42 -1.44
C ILE A 31 -1.94 -1.05 -0.07
N THR A 32 -2.09 0.24 0.20
CA THR A 32 -2.65 0.74 1.48
C THR A 32 -4.09 0.30 1.67
N LYS A 33 -4.89 0.29 0.60
CA LYS A 33 -6.28 -0.18 0.64
C LYS A 33 -6.37 -1.65 1.07
N GLU A 34 -5.53 -2.53 0.53
CA GLU A 34 -5.52 -3.95 0.90
C GLU A 34 -4.97 -4.18 2.32
N LEU A 35 -3.96 -3.41 2.71
CA LEU A 35 -3.36 -3.48 4.05
C LEU A 35 -4.36 -3.14 5.16
N VAL A 36 -5.17 -2.09 4.96
CA VAL A 36 -6.06 -1.50 5.99
C VAL A 36 -7.55 -1.81 5.72
N ARG A 37 -7.85 -2.74 4.79
CA ARG A 37 -9.24 -3.10 4.44
C ARG A 37 -10.05 -3.47 5.67
N ARG A 38 -11.14 -2.75 5.94
CA ARG A 38 -12.04 -2.97 7.09
C ARG A 38 -13.30 -3.75 6.68
N ASP A 39 -13.09 -4.90 6.08
CA ASP A 39 -14.16 -5.81 5.67
C ASP A 39 -14.27 -6.93 6.71
N PRO A 40 -15.45 -7.20 7.28
CA PRO A 40 -15.62 -8.19 8.32
C PRO A 40 -15.35 -9.63 7.85
N ASP A 41 -15.60 -9.93 6.57
CA ASP A 41 -15.38 -11.26 5.99
C ASP A 41 -13.96 -11.41 5.42
N SER A 42 -13.31 -10.29 5.07
CA SER A 42 -11.96 -10.26 4.50
C SER A 42 -11.12 -9.10 5.05
N PRO A 43 -10.74 -9.17 6.35
CA PRO A 43 -9.98 -8.09 6.98
C PRO A 43 -8.59 -7.96 6.36
N GLY A 44 -8.17 -6.71 6.22
CA GLY A 44 -6.85 -6.35 5.72
C GLY A 44 -5.73 -6.95 6.56
N VAL A 45 -4.57 -7.14 5.95
CA VAL A 45 -3.44 -7.87 6.55
C VAL A 45 -3.05 -7.31 7.93
N LEU A 46 -3.04 -5.99 8.10
CA LEU A 46 -2.72 -5.36 9.38
C LEU A 46 -3.75 -5.68 10.46
N ILE A 47 -5.03 -5.63 10.11
CA ILE A 47 -6.14 -5.87 11.05
C ILE A 47 -6.12 -7.33 11.49
N LYS A 48 -5.96 -8.24 10.53
CA LYS A 48 -5.83 -9.68 10.82
C LYS A 48 -4.64 -9.96 11.76
N LYS A 49 -3.48 -9.38 11.48
CA LYS A 49 -2.28 -9.59 12.30
C LYS A 49 -2.41 -8.98 13.70
N TRP A 50 -3.07 -7.83 13.82
CA TRP A 50 -3.38 -7.26 15.12
C TRP A 50 -4.32 -8.14 15.94
N ASP A 51 -5.36 -8.69 15.30
CA ASP A 51 -6.28 -9.65 15.94
C ASP A 51 -5.57 -10.96 16.35
N ASP A 52 -4.66 -11.48 15.51
CA ASP A 52 -3.82 -12.63 15.84
C ASP A 52 -2.99 -12.38 17.12
N ILE A 53 -2.37 -11.19 17.24
CA ILE A 53 -1.58 -10.81 18.43
C ILE A 53 -2.46 -10.71 19.67
N LEU A 54 -3.64 -10.08 19.56
CA LEU A 54 -4.58 -9.97 20.67
C LEU A 54 -5.04 -11.34 21.18
N LYS A 55 -5.27 -12.28 20.26
CA LYS A 55 -5.64 -13.66 20.60
C LYS A 55 -4.50 -14.38 21.30
N GLU A 56 -3.28 -14.26 20.79
CA GLU A 56 -2.10 -14.87 21.41
C GLU A 56 -1.92 -14.37 22.84
N ILE A 57 -1.94 -13.05 23.05
CA ILE A 57 -1.83 -12.43 24.39
C ILE A 57 -2.99 -12.85 25.29
N GLY A 58 -4.23 -12.84 24.77
CA GLY A 58 -5.41 -13.23 25.54
C GLY A 58 -5.46 -14.73 25.87
N SER A 59 -4.74 -15.56 25.13
CA SER A 59 -4.63 -17.01 25.36
C SER A 59 -3.52 -17.39 26.35
N ASP A 60 -2.68 -16.44 26.76
CA ASP A 60 -1.69 -16.60 27.83
C ASP A 60 -2.43 -16.69 29.19
N LEU A 61 -2.97 -17.88 29.47
CA LEU A 61 -3.61 -18.20 30.73
C LEU A 61 -2.53 -18.31 31.82
N PRO A 62 -2.73 -17.71 33.01
CA PRO A 62 -1.80 -17.89 34.11
C PRO A 62 -1.73 -19.38 34.44
N ASP A 63 -0.51 -19.90 34.51
CA ASP A 63 -0.23 -21.29 34.83
C ASP A 63 -1.01 -21.65 36.10
N LYS A 64 -1.85 -22.69 36.01
CA LYS A 64 -2.61 -23.17 37.17
C LYS A 64 -1.59 -23.62 38.22
N SER A 65 -1.28 -22.73 39.15
CA SER A 65 -0.52 -23.03 40.36
C SER A 65 -1.31 -24.08 41.13
N ASN A 66 -0.86 -25.32 41.00
CA ASN A 66 -1.33 -26.46 41.76
C ASN A 66 -0.85 -26.36 43.21
#